data_AF-A0A4R1BKT4-F1
#
_entry.id   AF-A0A4R1BKT4-F1
#
_cell.length_a   1.000
_cell.length_b   1.000
_cell.length_c   1.000
_cell.angle_alpha   90.00
_cell.angle_beta   90.00
_cell.angle_gamma   90.00
#
_symmetry.space_group_name_H-M   'P 1'
#
loop_
_entity.id
_entity.type
_entity.pdbx_description
1 polymer ?
#
loop_
_entity_poly.entity_id
_entity_poly.type
_entity_poly.pdbx_seq_one_letter_code
_entity_poly.pdbx_strand_id
1 'polypeptide(L)'
;MMKYFACCYILLFSHSSFAQTHTVKQLYDEYRGNRSMFQNKYRNQTVTVTGKVRSISPASSFWKEQDVHRVYLTATGYENFVVCQVPYKDSALLSAFKAGDIVTVTGTSSSNISDAVFLSNCSFASSKAVTKKSTAPENAPLGKYNVYQDNGQGFNFQYTFYLKSYTTYLLNGKAGNCTYDPASKAIRFATGPLKGFAGLYRKTTDNPADPPSFLLNANGTVPVLNSGHHGYQFGYYQEK
;
A
#
# COMPACT_ATOMS: atom_id res chain seq x y z
N MET A 1 -27.74 52.95 -37.12
CA MET A 1 -28.08 51.51 -37.16
C MET A 1 -26.86 50.78 -37.70
N MET A 2 -26.11 50.03 -36.86
CA MET A 2 -26.23 48.57 -36.72
C MET A 2 -25.58 47.87 -37.95
N LYS A 3 -24.50 47.07 -37.91
CA LYS A 3 -24.05 46.06 -36.94
C LYS A 3 -22.58 45.66 -37.22
N TYR A 4 -21.88 45.30 -36.16
CA TYR A 4 -20.58 44.62 -36.10
C TYR A 4 -20.54 43.30 -36.87
N PHE A 5 -19.36 42.89 -37.35
CA PHE A 5 -18.90 41.49 -37.24
C PHE A 5 -17.36 41.43 -37.28
N ALA A 6 -16.75 41.52 -36.10
CA ALA A 6 -15.36 41.11 -35.89
C ALA A 6 -15.36 39.59 -35.64
N CYS A 7 -14.78 38.84 -36.57
CA CYS A 7 -14.67 37.39 -36.47
C CYS A 7 -13.47 37.05 -35.58
N CYS A 8 -13.68 36.95 -34.27
CA CYS A 8 -12.68 36.41 -33.33
C CYS A 8 -12.62 34.89 -33.47
N TYR A 9 -11.54 34.39 -34.07
CA TYR A 9 -11.13 32.99 -33.97
C TYR A 9 -10.78 32.68 -32.50
N ILE A 10 -11.70 32.06 -31.77
CA ILE A 10 -11.40 31.43 -30.48
C ILE A 10 -10.75 30.06 -30.81
N LEU A 11 -9.42 30.01 -30.74
CA LEU A 11 -8.67 28.77 -30.62
C LEU A 11 -9.03 28.14 -29.27
N LEU A 12 -9.98 27.20 -29.29
CA LEU A 12 -10.20 26.25 -28.20
C LEU A 12 -8.95 25.36 -28.10
N PHE A 13 -7.98 25.80 -27.30
CA PHE A 13 -6.93 24.94 -26.78
C PHE A 13 -7.58 23.96 -25.80
N SER A 14 -8.11 22.87 -26.34
CA SER A 14 -8.45 21.65 -25.62
C SER A 14 -7.15 21.11 -25.02
N HIS A 15 -6.78 21.62 -23.85
CA HIS A 15 -5.79 20.97 -23.00
C HIS A 15 -6.45 19.67 -22.57
N SER A 16 -6.14 18.58 -23.29
CA SER A 16 -6.27 17.24 -22.76
C SER A 16 -5.42 17.20 -21.50
N SER A 17 -6.02 17.51 -20.35
CA SER A 17 -5.39 17.33 -19.06
C SER A 17 -5.13 15.83 -18.98
N PHE A 18 -3.90 15.41 -19.25
CA PHE A 18 -3.48 14.07 -18.93
C PHE A 18 -3.74 13.89 -17.45
N ALA A 19 -4.75 13.08 -17.11
CA ALA A 19 -5.09 12.81 -15.73
C ALA A 19 -3.84 12.24 -15.05
N GLN A 20 -3.31 12.99 -14.10
CA GLN A 20 -2.09 12.61 -13.40
C GLN A 20 -2.32 11.23 -12.75
N THR A 21 -1.43 10.29 -13.04
CA THR A 21 -1.47 8.96 -12.41
C THR A 21 -0.83 9.07 -11.03
N HIS A 22 -1.60 8.78 -9.99
CA HIS A 22 -1.12 8.72 -8.61
C HIS A 22 -0.76 7.29 -8.24
N THR A 23 0.22 7.08 -7.36
CA THR A 23 0.38 5.77 -6.71
C THR A 23 -0.55 5.65 -5.51
N VAL A 24 -0.96 4.44 -5.15
CA VAL A 24 -1.75 4.21 -3.93
C VAL A 24 -1.01 4.75 -2.68
N LYS A 25 0.32 4.65 -2.66
CA LYS A 25 1.20 5.21 -1.62
C LYS A 25 1.12 6.73 -1.54
N GLN A 26 1.16 7.44 -2.68
CA GLN A 26 1.03 8.90 -2.71
C GLN A 26 -0.32 9.35 -2.14
N LEU A 27 -1.41 8.70 -2.57
CA LEU A 27 -2.73 9.02 -2.05
C LEU A 27 -2.82 8.75 -0.53
N TYR A 28 -2.21 7.66 -0.08
CA TYR A 28 -2.14 7.31 1.34
C TYR A 28 -1.38 8.36 2.16
N ASP A 29 -0.20 8.77 1.70
CA ASP A 29 0.61 9.77 2.38
C ASP A 29 -0.11 11.13 2.45
N GLU A 30 -0.77 11.55 1.35
CA GLU A 30 -1.58 12.78 1.32
C GLU A 30 -2.75 12.70 2.32
N TYR A 31 -3.46 11.57 2.37
CA TYR A 31 -4.55 11.33 3.32
C TYR A 31 -4.08 11.39 4.78
N ARG A 32 -2.93 10.79 5.09
CA ARG A 32 -2.34 10.81 6.44
C ARG A 32 -1.79 12.18 6.83
N GLY A 33 -1.32 12.96 5.86
CA GLY A 33 -0.84 14.33 6.09
C GLY A 33 -1.96 15.31 6.42
N ASN A 34 -3.06 15.29 5.67
CA ASN A 34 -4.22 16.13 5.94
C ASN A 34 -5.52 15.53 5.36
N ARG A 35 -6.25 14.79 6.20
CA ARG A 35 -7.49 14.11 5.83
C ARG A 35 -8.55 15.04 5.23
N SER A 36 -8.73 16.23 5.80
CA SER A 36 -9.75 17.20 5.36
C SER A 36 -9.45 17.71 3.95
N MET A 37 -8.20 18.11 3.70
CA MET A 37 -7.75 18.54 2.37
C MET A 37 -7.84 17.42 1.34
N PHE A 38 -7.44 16.21 1.72
CA PHE A 38 -7.52 15.03 0.86
C PHE A 38 -8.97 14.76 0.44
N GLN A 39 -9.91 14.74 1.38
CA GLN A 39 -11.34 14.55 1.11
C GLN A 39 -11.87 15.62 0.15
N ASN A 40 -11.57 16.90 0.41
CA ASN A 40 -12.01 17.99 -0.47
C ASN A 40 -11.46 17.87 -1.89
N LYS A 41 -10.20 17.46 -2.01
CA LYS A 41 -9.51 17.31 -3.31
C LYS A 41 -10.05 16.14 -4.11
N TYR A 42 -10.32 15.00 -3.47
CA TYR A 42 -10.59 13.76 -4.19
C TYR A 42 -12.06 13.34 -4.21
N ARG A 43 -12.93 13.81 -3.31
CA ARG A 43 -14.35 13.41 -3.28
C ARG A 43 -15.04 13.64 -4.63
N ASN A 44 -15.77 12.63 -5.11
CA ASN A 44 -16.49 12.65 -6.39
C ASN A 44 -15.59 12.95 -7.61
N GLN A 45 -14.26 12.85 -7.48
CA GLN A 45 -13.34 13.06 -8.59
C GLN A 45 -13.00 11.74 -9.27
N THR A 46 -12.83 11.81 -10.58
CA THR A 46 -12.21 10.72 -11.33
C THR A 46 -10.70 10.78 -11.12
N VAL A 47 -10.14 9.67 -10.64
CA VAL A 47 -8.72 9.54 -10.33
C VAL A 47 -8.14 8.34 -11.06
N THR A 48 -6.90 8.49 -11.53
CA THR A 48 -6.11 7.38 -12.07
C THR A 48 -5.07 6.98 -11.04
N VAL A 49 -5.06 5.72 -10.67
CA VAL A 49 -4.25 5.18 -9.57
C VAL A 49 -3.51 3.93 -10.02
N THR A 50 -2.21 3.89 -9.75
CA THR A 50 -1.39 2.68 -9.90
C THR A 50 -1.09 2.09 -8.53
N GLY A 51 -1.30 0.79 -8.36
CA GLY A 51 -1.05 0.11 -7.11
C GLY A 51 -1.02 -1.40 -7.24
N LYS A 52 -0.52 -2.04 -6.18
CA LYS A 52 -0.50 -3.50 -6.11
C LYS A 52 -1.82 -4.04 -5.60
N VAL A 53 -2.33 -5.07 -6.26
CA VAL A 53 -3.45 -5.88 -5.79
C VAL A 53 -3.01 -6.67 -4.56
N ARG A 54 -3.62 -6.38 -3.42
CA ARG A 54 -3.46 -7.16 -2.18
C ARG A 54 -4.35 -8.39 -2.20
N SER A 55 -5.63 -8.19 -2.51
CA SER A 55 -6.61 -9.26 -2.57
C SER A 55 -7.75 -8.88 -3.51
N ILE A 56 -8.52 -9.89 -3.89
CA ILE A 56 -9.73 -9.76 -4.70
C ILE A 56 -10.83 -10.46 -3.92
N SER A 57 -11.92 -9.74 -3.62
CA SER A 57 -13.14 -10.33 -3.05
C SER A 57 -14.20 -10.41 -4.14
N PRO A 58 -14.54 -11.60 -4.62
CA PRO A 58 -15.63 -11.75 -5.57
C PRO A 58 -16.97 -11.42 -4.90
N ALA A 59 -17.88 -10.83 -5.65
CA ALA A 59 -19.26 -10.64 -5.27
C ALA A 59 -20.01 -11.97 -5.13
N SER A 60 -20.97 -11.99 -4.21
CA SER A 60 -21.89 -13.10 -4.03
C SER A 60 -22.73 -13.33 -5.29
N SER A 61 -22.82 -14.60 -5.72
CA SER A 61 -23.72 -15.02 -6.79
C SER A 61 -25.20 -14.97 -6.40
N PHE A 62 -25.50 -14.80 -5.12
CA PHE A 62 -26.87 -14.69 -4.60
C PHE A 62 -27.43 -13.27 -4.76
N TRP A 63 -26.58 -12.23 -4.62
CA TRP A 63 -26.98 -10.82 -4.66
C TRP A 63 -26.43 -10.10 -5.90
N LYS A 64 -26.66 -10.65 -7.10
CA LYS A 64 -26.00 -10.23 -8.35
C LYS A 64 -26.19 -8.75 -8.73
N GLU A 65 -27.30 -8.14 -8.31
CA GLU A 65 -27.63 -6.74 -8.64
C GLU A 65 -27.19 -5.73 -7.57
N GLN A 66 -26.82 -6.22 -6.39
CA GLN A 66 -26.57 -5.40 -5.20
C GLN A 66 -25.14 -5.52 -4.68
N ASP A 67 -24.49 -6.66 -4.93
CA ASP A 67 -23.10 -6.88 -4.55
C ASP A 67 -22.15 -6.61 -5.71
N VAL A 68 -20.94 -6.17 -5.36
CA VAL A 68 -19.88 -5.80 -6.30
C VAL A 68 -18.60 -6.54 -5.94
N HIS A 69 -17.86 -6.92 -6.97
CA HIS A 69 -16.52 -7.43 -6.78
C HIS A 69 -15.64 -6.30 -6.29
N ARG A 70 -14.68 -6.62 -5.43
CA ARG A 70 -13.77 -5.64 -4.84
C ARG A 70 -12.34 -6.05 -5.12
N VAL A 71 -11.61 -5.21 -5.85
CA VAL A 71 -10.17 -5.35 -6.02
C VAL A 71 -9.51 -4.37 -5.05
N TYR A 72 -8.76 -4.91 -4.10
CA TYR A 72 -8.13 -4.11 -3.06
C TYR A 72 -6.70 -3.79 -3.44
N LEU A 73 -6.39 -2.50 -3.53
CA LEU A 73 -5.05 -2.01 -3.76
C LEU A 73 -4.44 -1.47 -2.48
N THR A 74 -3.15 -1.78 -2.31
CA THR A 74 -2.41 -1.44 -1.10
C THR A 74 -1.33 -0.40 -1.35
N ALA A 75 -1.21 0.54 -0.41
CA ALA A 75 -0.11 1.50 -0.35
C ALA A 75 1.15 0.87 0.23
N THR A 76 1.00 -0.09 1.14
CA THR A 76 2.05 -0.51 2.07
C THR A 76 2.27 -2.03 2.07
N GLY A 77 1.51 -2.75 1.24
CA GLY A 77 1.49 -4.22 1.22
C GLY A 77 0.46 -4.84 2.18
N TYR A 78 -0.03 -4.07 3.15
CA TYR A 78 -0.86 -4.61 4.23
C TYR A 78 -2.22 -3.92 4.44
N GLU A 79 -2.38 -2.64 4.12
CA GLU A 79 -3.67 -1.95 4.21
C GLU A 79 -4.41 -1.92 2.88
N ASN A 80 -5.74 -2.05 2.92
CA ASN A 80 -6.63 -1.80 1.79
C ASN A 80 -6.92 -0.31 1.72
N PHE A 81 -6.17 0.44 0.92
CA PHE A 81 -6.36 1.89 0.88
C PHE A 81 -7.19 2.35 -0.32
N VAL A 82 -7.08 1.67 -1.46
CA VAL A 82 -7.95 1.93 -2.62
C VAL A 82 -8.76 0.67 -2.89
N VAL A 83 -10.08 0.82 -3.01
CA VAL A 83 -11.01 -0.28 -3.25
C VAL A 83 -11.73 -0.05 -4.56
N CYS A 84 -11.39 -0.84 -5.58
CA CYS A 84 -12.03 -0.76 -6.88
C CYS A 84 -13.29 -1.62 -6.85
N GLN A 85 -14.45 -1.01 -7.02
CA GLN A 85 -15.73 -1.68 -7.10
C GLN A 85 -16.05 -2.00 -8.56
N VAL A 86 -16.20 -3.30 -8.84
CA VAL A 86 -16.48 -3.83 -10.17
C VAL A 86 -17.85 -4.51 -10.13
N PRO A 87 -18.82 -4.10 -10.98
CA PRO A 87 -20.15 -4.71 -11.02
C PRO A 87 -20.10 -6.23 -11.22
N TYR A 88 -21.08 -6.96 -10.68
CA TYR A 88 -21.14 -8.42 -10.78
C TYR A 88 -20.97 -8.94 -12.22
N LYS A 89 -21.64 -8.27 -13.17
CA LYS A 89 -21.64 -8.58 -14.61
C LYS A 89 -20.25 -8.55 -15.25
N ASP A 90 -19.30 -7.82 -14.67
CA ASP A 90 -17.95 -7.65 -15.20
C ASP A 90 -16.94 -8.60 -14.54
N SER A 91 -17.43 -9.72 -13.96
CA SER A 91 -16.62 -10.74 -13.25
C SER A 91 -15.45 -11.30 -14.06
N ALA A 92 -15.58 -11.36 -15.39
CA ALA A 92 -14.53 -11.83 -16.28
C ALA A 92 -13.23 -11.00 -16.18
N LEU A 93 -13.33 -9.70 -15.88
CA LEU A 93 -12.18 -8.82 -15.69
C LEU A 93 -11.27 -9.29 -14.53
N LEU A 94 -11.85 -9.94 -13.51
CA LEU A 94 -11.08 -10.36 -12.33
C LEU A 94 -10.07 -11.46 -12.65
N SER A 95 -10.33 -12.27 -13.68
CA SER A 95 -9.44 -13.38 -14.07
C SER A 95 -8.07 -12.90 -14.56
N ALA A 96 -7.97 -11.64 -14.99
CA ALA A 96 -6.73 -11.02 -15.46
C ALA A 96 -5.79 -10.61 -14.30
N PHE A 97 -6.30 -10.56 -13.07
CA PHE A 97 -5.60 -10.03 -11.91
C PHE A 97 -5.44 -11.08 -10.82
N LYS A 98 -4.34 -10.98 -10.07
CA LYS A 98 -4.11 -11.77 -8.86
C LYS A 98 -3.44 -10.91 -7.79
N ALA A 99 -3.57 -11.34 -6.53
CA ALA A 99 -2.75 -10.80 -5.45
C ALA A 99 -1.28 -10.86 -5.86
N GLY A 100 -0.56 -9.73 -5.77
CA GLY A 100 0.78 -9.64 -6.36
C GLY A 100 0.90 -8.61 -7.48
N ASP A 101 -0.13 -8.52 -8.33
CA ASP A 101 -0.05 -7.77 -9.58
C ASP A 101 -0.08 -6.26 -9.33
N ILE A 102 0.71 -5.50 -10.10
CA ILE A 102 0.58 -4.05 -10.16
C ILE A 102 -0.38 -3.70 -11.30
N VAL A 103 -1.44 -2.97 -10.95
CA VAL A 103 -2.49 -2.53 -11.86
C VAL A 103 -2.58 -1.02 -11.85
N THR A 104 -2.98 -0.46 -12.98
CA THR A 104 -3.42 0.93 -13.10
C THR A 104 -4.91 0.95 -13.34
N VAL A 105 -5.63 1.69 -12.52
CA VAL A 105 -7.09 1.80 -12.54
C VAL A 105 -7.50 3.26 -12.58
N THR A 106 -8.46 3.58 -13.42
CA THR A 106 -9.16 4.87 -13.40
C THR A 106 -10.57 4.65 -12.90
N GLY A 107 -11.02 5.44 -11.93
CA GLY A 107 -12.38 5.34 -11.40
C GLY A 107 -12.80 6.60 -10.67
N THR A 108 -14.08 6.70 -10.37
CA THR A 108 -14.65 7.86 -9.65
C THR A 108 -14.67 7.57 -8.16
N SER A 109 -14.05 8.45 -7.37
CA SER A 109 -14.04 8.29 -5.92
C SER A 109 -15.42 8.55 -5.31
N SER A 110 -15.75 7.82 -4.25
CA SER A 110 -16.96 8.04 -3.47
C SER A 110 -16.98 9.41 -2.79
N SER A 111 -18.17 9.96 -2.57
CA SER A 111 -18.38 11.20 -1.80
C SER A 111 -17.87 11.10 -0.35
N ASN A 112 -17.99 9.92 0.26
CA ASN A 112 -17.58 9.64 1.62
C ASN A 112 -16.29 8.84 1.65
N ILE A 113 -15.16 9.53 1.75
CA ILE A 113 -13.84 8.91 1.93
C ILE A 113 -13.56 8.88 3.43
N SER A 114 -13.85 7.76 4.10
CA SER A 114 -13.44 7.56 5.49
C SER A 114 -12.02 6.97 5.52
N ASP A 115 -11.88 5.66 5.39
CA ASP A 115 -10.67 4.91 5.74
C ASP A 115 -10.01 4.27 4.51
N ALA A 116 -10.71 4.30 3.38
CA ALA A 116 -10.23 3.93 2.07
C ALA A 116 -10.89 4.79 1.00
N VAL A 117 -10.24 4.88 -0.16
CA VAL A 117 -10.79 5.48 -1.37
C VAL A 117 -11.53 4.41 -2.14
N PHE A 118 -12.86 4.46 -2.10
CA PHE A 118 -13.70 3.59 -2.91
C PHE A 118 -13.86 4.19 -4.30
N LEU A 119 -13.50 3.43 -5.32
CA LEU A 119 -13.64 3.81 -6.71
C LEU A 119 -14.78 3.02 -7.34
N SER A 120 -15.73 3.73 -7.95
CA SER A 120 -16.76 3.16 -8.81
C SER A 120 -16.41 3.40 -10.28
N ASN A 121 -17.12 2.73 -11.20
CA ASN A 121 -16.91 2.84 -12.65
C ASN A 121 -15.44 2.60 -13.04
N CYS A 122 -14.83 1.58 -12.44
CA CYS A 122 -13.42 1.29 -12.60
C CYS A 122 -13.10 0.78 -14.01
N SER A 123 -12.09 1.38 -14.65
CA SER A 123 -11.47 0.91 -15.88
C SER A 123 -10.00 0.57 -15.60
N PHE A 124 -9.59 -0.65 -15.94
CA PHE A 124 -8.22 -1.12 -15.73
C PHE A 124 -7.42 -0.99 -17.03
N ALA A 125 -6.21 -0.47 -16.95
CA ALA A 125 -5.32 -0.39 -18.11
C ALA A 125 -4.95 -1.79 -18.62
N SER A 126 -4.92 -1.95 -19.95
CA SER A 126 -4.70 -3.23 -20.63
C SER A 126 -3.29 -3.79 -20.47
N SER A 127 -2.32 -2.96 -20.08
CA SER A 127 -0.94 -3.37 -19.81
C SER A 127 -0.70 -3.46 -18.31
N LYS A 128 -0.15 -4.60 -17.84
CA LYS A 128 0.36 -4.71 -16.47
C LYS A 128 1.46 -3.67 -16.28
N ALA A 129 1.37 -2.90 -15.20
CA ALA A 129 2.41 -1.91 -14.90
C ALA A 129 3.74 -2.63 -14.67
N VAL A 130 4.82 -2.08 -15.23
CA VAL A 130 6.16 -2.65 -15.09
C VAL A 130 6.56 -2.65 -13.62
N THR A 131 6.78 -3.84 -13.05
CA THR A 131 7.32 -4.01 -11.69
C THR A 131 8.75 -3.48 -11.66
N LYS A 132 8.97 -2.32 -11.02
CA LYS A 132 10.33 -1.87 -10.73
C LYS A 132 11.01 -2.89 -9.82
N LYS A 133 12.22 -3.32 -10.20
CA LYS A 133 13.08 -4.17 -9.37
C LYS A 133 13.44 -3.41 -8.10
N SER A 134 13.26 -4.02 -6.93
CA SER A 134 13.61 -3.38 -5.64
C SER A 134 15.11 -3.04 -5.59
N THR A 135 15.40 -1.82 -5.16
CA THR A 135 16.75 -1.30 -4.91
C THR A 135 17.24 -1.60 -3.49
N ALA A 136 16.41 -2.23 -2.66
CA ALA A 136 16.78 -2.53 -1.28
C ALA A 136 18.00 -3.47 -1.20
N PRO A 137 18.84 -3.34 -0.15
CA PRO A 137 20.01 -4.18 0.01
C PRO A 137 19.64 -5.65 0.25
N GLU A 138 20.58 -6.55 -0.08
CA GLU A 138 20.39 -7.99 0.07
C GLU A 138 20.25 -8.46 1.53
N ASN A 139 20.79 -7.67 2.47
CA ASN A 139 20.61 -7.88 3.89
C ASN A 139 19.89 -6.69 4.52
N ALA A 140 19.32 -6.91 5.70
CA ALA A 140 18.59 -5.89 6.42
C ALA A 140 19.47 -4.64 6.65
N PRO A 141 19.05 -3.45 6.19
CA PRO A 141 19.83 -2.24 6.42
C PRO A 141 19.93 -1.93 7.91
N LEU A 142 21.09 -1.46 8.36
CA LEU A 142 21.24 -0.96 9.73
C LEU A 142 20.59 0.42 9.84
N GLY A 143 19.86 0.67 10.92
CA GLY A 143 19.19 1.95 11.13
C GLY A 143 17.85 1.84 11.82
N LYS A 144 16.97 2.81 11.54
CA LYS A 144 15.69 2.99 12.24
C LYS A 144 14.61 2.12 11.62
N TYR A 145 13.86 1.43 12.48
CA TYR A 145 12.70 0.63 12.11
C TYR A 145 11.48 1.06 12.92
N ASN A 146 10.43 1.52 12.23
CA ASN A 146 9.13 1.82 12.85
C ASN A 146 8.25 0.56 12.77
N VAL A 147 7.77 0.10 13.93
CA VAL A 147 7.00 -1.14 14.04
C VAL A 147 5.52 -0.86 14.16
N TYR A 148 4.73 -1.56 13.36
CA TYR A 148 3.26 -1.46 13.33
C TYR A 148 2.64 -2.84 13.49
N GLN A 149 1.43 -2.90 14.06
CA GLN A 149 0.67 -4.15 14.22
C GLN A 149 -0.75 -3.99 13.72
N ASP A 150 -1.25 -5.03 13.02
CA ASP A 150 -2.65 -5.14 12.63
C ASP A 150 -3.53 -5.45 13.84
N ASN A 151 -4.53 -4.61 14.09
CA ASN A 151 -5.54 -4.84 15.13
C ASN A 151 -6.92 -5.23 14.58
N GLY A 152 -7.03 -5.56 13.29
CA GLY A 152 -8.27 -5.87 12.60
C GLY A 152 -9.02 -4.65 12.03
N GLN A 153 -8.64 -3.42 12.39
CA GLN A 153 -9.18 -2.18 11.81
C GLN A 153 -8.11 -1.35 11.05
N GLY A 154 -6.84 -1.74 11.16
CA GLY A 154 -5.72 -1.06 10.52
C GLY A 154 -4.40 -1.35 11.25
N PHE A 155 -3.33 -0.69 10.83
CA PHE A 155 -2.01 -0.84 11.43
C PHE A 155 -1.70 0.28 12.42
N ASN A 156 -1.59 -0.07 13.69
CA ASN A 156 -1.22 0.86 14.74
C ASN A 156 0.28 0.84 14.96
N PHE A 157 0.89 2.04 15.04
CA PHE A 157 2.26 2.18 15.51
C PHE A 157 2.40 1.58 16.91
N GLN A 158 3.43 0.78 17.11
CA GLN A 158 3.72 0.13 18.39
C GLN A 158 4.95 0.77 19.03
N TYR A 159 6.07 0.77 18.32
CA TYR A 159 7.34 1.26 18.81
C TYR A 159 8.34 1.50 17.68
N THR A 160 9.46 2.12 18.02
CA THR A 160 10.62 2.25 17.13
C THR A 160 11.79 1.51 17.75
N PHE A 161 12.53 0.73 16.95
CA PHE A 161 13.84 0.24 17.35
C PHE A 161 14.91 0.64 16.32
N TYR A 162 16.15 0.70 16.78
CA TYR A 162 17.31 0.93 15.93
C TYR A 162 18.15 -0.33 15.88
N LEU A 163 18.30 -0.92 14.69
CA LEU A 163 19.27 -1.99 14.46
C LEU A 163 20.66 -1.35 14.31
N LYS A 164 21.48 -1.43 15.36
CA LYS A 164 22.80 -0.79 15.41
C LYS A 164 23.86 -1.65 14.73
N SER A 165 23.77 -2.96 14.92
CA SER A 165 24.56 -3.98 14.24
C SER A 165 23.72 -5.25 14.10
N TYR A 166 24.23 -6.26 13.40
CA TYR A 166 23.61 -7.59 13.38
C TYR A 166 23.69 -8.35 14.72
N THR A 167 24.30 -7.74 15.74
CA THR A 167 24.42 -8.28 17.08
C THR A 167 23.72 -7.43 18.15
N THR A 168 23.33 -6.17 17.84
CA THR A 168 22.81 -5.23 18.83
C THR A 168 21.71 -4.32 18.27
N TYR A 169 20.75 -3.98 19.14
CA TYR A 169 19.68 -3.04 18.84
C TYR A 169 19.40 -2.11 20.04
N LEU A 170 18.64 -1.05 19.77
CA LEU A 170 18.19 -0.09 20.78
C LEU A 170 16.67 0.14 20.65
N LEU A 171 15.94 0.09 21.77
CA LEU A 171 14.53 0.47 21.85
C LEU A 171 14.34 1.37 23.07
N ASN A 172 13.81 2.58 22.87
CA ASN A 172 13.59 3.58 23.93
C ASN A 172 14.83 3.79 24.85
N GLY A 173 16.02 3.89 24.25
CA GLY A 173 17.28 4.07 24.98
C GLY A 173 17.81 2.80 25.67
N LYS A 174 17.08 1.69 25.67
CA LYS A 174 17.52 0.41 26.23
C LYS A 174 18.13 -0.46 25.15
N ALA A 175 19.37 -0.89 25.39
CA ALA A 175 20.08 -1.79 24.49
C ALA A 175 19.60 -3.24 24.67
N GLY A 176 19.72 -4.02 23.61
CA GLY A 176 19.57 -5.47 23.65
C GLY A 176 20.39 -6.14 22.56
N ASN A 177 20.55 -7.46 22.70
CA ASN A 177 21.32 -8.28 21.77
C ASN A 177 20.37 -9.00 20.81
N CYS A 178 20.83 -9.16 19.58
CA CYS A 178 20.16 -9.94 18.55
C CYS A 178 21.17 -10.80 17.78
N THR A 179 20.66 -11.69 16.94
CA THR A 179 21.47 -12.44 15.98
C THR A 179 20.74 -12.42 14.65
N TYR A 180 21.42 -11.98 13.59
CA TYR A 180 20.90 -11.99 12.23
C TYR A 180 21.64 -13.03 11.40
N ASP A 181 20.89 -13.92 10.75
CA ASP A 181 21.40 -14.89 9.80
C ASP A 181 21.17 -14.38 8.37
N PRO A 182 22.23 -14.04 7.62
CA PRO A 182 22.11 -13.52 6.26
C PRO A 182 21.66 -14.56 5.23
N ALA A 183 21.77 -15.87 5.53
CA ALA A 183 21.32 -16.94 4.64
C ALA A 183 19.80 -17.10 4.72
N SER A 184 19.26 -17.24 5.94
CA SER A 184 17.81 -17.35 6.16
C SER A 184 17.08 -16.00 6.23
N LYS A 185 17.82 -14.89 6.26
CA LYS A 185 17.30 -13.52 6.47
C LYS A 185 16.58 -13.36 7.81
N ALA A 186 16.79 -14.26 8.75
CA ALA A 186 16.12 -14.26 10.04
C ALA A 186 16.88 -13.43 11.07
N ILE A 187 16.15 -12.72 11.93
CA ILE A 187 16.68 -12.07 13.12
C ILE A 187 16.05 -12.68 14.38
N ARG A 188 16.84 -12.89 15.43
CA ARG A 188 16.38 -13.36 16.74
C ARG A 188 16.84 -12.38 17.82
N PHE A 189 15.94 -11.94 18.68
CA PHE A 189 16.23 -10.99 19.75
C PHE A 189 16.42 -11.75 21.07
N ALA A 190 17.65 -11.76 21.59
CA ALA A 190 18.05 -12.61 22.72
C ALA A 190 17.89 -11.91 24.07
N THR A 191 18.07 -10.59 24.13
CA THR A 191 17.99 -9.79 25.37
C THR A 191 17.32 -8.44 25.12
N GLY A 192 17.04 -7.70 26.20
CA GLY A 192 16.45 -6.36 26.13
C GLY A 192 14.93 -6.37 25.91
N PRO A 193 14.34 -5.22 25.53
CA PRO A 193 12.88 -5.06 25.42
C PRO A 193 12.19 -5.96 24.39
N LEU A 194 12.89 -6.40 23.34
CA LEU A 194 12.40 -7.32 22.33
C LEU A 194 12.81 -8.78 22.60
N LYS A 195 13.30 -9.10 23.80
CA LYS A 195 13.72 -10.47 24.14
C LYS A 195 12.60 -11.48 23.80
N GLY A 196 12.97 -12.53 23.09
CA GLY A 196 12.04 -13.58 22.67
C GLY A 196 11.37 -13.31 21.34
N PHE A 197 11.52 -12.13 20.74
CA PHE A 197 11.02 -11.86 19.40
C PHE A 197 11.92 -12.53 18.35
N ALA A 198 11.31 -12.90 17.23
CA ALA A 198 12.02 -13.26 16.01
C ALA A 198 11.44 -12.52 14.82
N GLY A 199 12.19 -12.45 13.73
CA GLY A 199 11.70 -11.82 12.51
C GLY A 199 12.36 -12.32 11.26
N LEU A 200 11.75 -11.98 10.13
CA LEU A 200 12.21 -12.29 8.78
C LEU A 200 12.38 -11.00 7.99
N TYR A 201 13.59 -10.76 7.46
CA TYR A 201 13.86 -9.63 6.59
C TYR A 201 13.22 -9.83 5.22
N ARG A 202 12.55 -8.79 4.75
CA ARG A 202 11.88 -8.69 3.46
C ARG A 202 12.52 -7.56 2.66
N LYS A 203 13.39 -7.93 1.72
CA LYS A 203 14.02 -7.02 0.74
C LYS A 203 12.98 -6.36 -0.18
N THR A 204 11.96 -7.10 -0.53
CA THR A 204 10.77 -6.62 -1.23
C THR A 204 9.60 -6.77 -0.29
N THR A 205 8.92 -5.68 0.02
CA THR A 205 7.55 -5.81 0.49
C THR A 205 6.66 -6.10 -0.71
N ASP A 206 5.37 -6.14 -0.46
CA ASP A 206 4.44 -6.26 -1.55
C ASP A 206 4.51 -5.03 -2.48
N ASN A 207 4.74 -3.82 -1.99
CA ASN A 207 4.94 -2.64 -2.82
C ASN A 207 6.44 -2.40 -3.10
N PRO A 208 6.91 -2.35 -4.37
CA PRO A 208 8.32 -2.08 -4.69
C PRO A 208 8.80 -0.67 -4.31
N ALA A 209 7.90 0.25 -3.94
CA ALA A 209 8.23 1.57 -3.41
C ALA A 209 8.26 1.63 -1.87
N ASP A 210 7.85 0.58 -1.16
CA ASP A 210 8.01 0.54 0.28
C ASP A 210 9.46 0.28 0.65
N PRO A 211 9.91 0.83 1.79
CA PRO A 211 11.23 0.51 2.28
C PRO A 211 11.31 -0.98 2.67
N PRO A 212 12.52 -1.55 2.64
CA PRO A 212 12.79 -2.86 3.23
C PRO A 212 12.20 -3.00 4.63
N SER A 213 11.75 -4.21 5.00
CA SER A 213 11.08 -4.41 6.28
C SER A 213 11.48 -5.70 6.99
N PHE A 214 11.17 -5.77 8.27
CA PHE A 214 11.09 -7.01 9.03
C PHE A 214 9.63 -7.38 9.28
N LEU A 215 9.29 -8.64 9.03
CA LEU A 215 8.10 -9.26 9.62
C LEU A 215 8.52 -9.84 10.97
N LEU A 216 7.96 -9.35 12.07
CA LEU A 216 8.32 -9.67 13.45
C LEU A 216 7.22 -10.50 14.11
N ASN A 217 7.63 -11.39 15.01
CA ASN A 217 6.74 -12.22 15.81
C ASN A 217 7.20 -12.21 17.26
N ALA A 218 6.30 -11.82 18.16
CA ALA A 218 6.55 -11.78 19.60
C ALA A 218 6.73 -13.19 20.21
N ASN A 219 6.21 -14.24 19.54
CA ASN A 219 6.29 -15.62 20.02
C ASN A 219 7.63 -16.30 19.70
N GLY A 220 8.57 -15.60 19.05
CA GLY A 220 9.93 -16.09 18.82
C GLY A 220 10.11 -17.11 17.70
N THR A 221 9.03 -17.50 17.02
CA THR A 221 9.11 -18.27 15.77
C THR A 221 9.33 -17.34 14.59
N VAL A 222 10.24 -17.71 13.69
CA VAL A 222 10.53 -16.93 12.48
C VAL A 222 9.30 -16.99 11.56
N PRO A 223 8.73 -15.85 11.14
CA PRO A 223 7.57 -15.83 10.25
C PRO A 223 7.81 -16.51 8.91
N VAL A 224 6.74 -17.05 8.31
CA VAL A 224 6.75 -17.65 6.97
C VAL A 224 6.01 -16.75 5.98
N LEU A 225 6.64 -16.43 4.85
CA LEU A 225 6.15 -15.44 3.87
C LEU A 225 4.75 -15.73 3.30
N ASN A 226 4.34 -17.01 3.25
CA ASN A 226 3.10 -17.44 2.61
C ASN A 226 1.94 -17.66 3.60
N SER A 227 2.15 -17.40 4.89
CA SER A 227 1.12 -17.54 5.92
C SER A 227 0.42 -16.20 6.16
N GLY A 228 -0.88 -16.22 6.49
CA GLY A 228 -1.63 -15.02 6.81
C GLY A 228 -0.91 -14.14 7.84
N HIS A 229 -0.92 -12.83 7.64
CA HIS A 229 -0.12 -11.89 8.42
C HIS A 229 -0.65 -11.60 9.83
N HIS A 230 -1.74 -12.23 10.24
CA HIS A 230 -2.38 -11.99 11.53
C HIS A 230 -1.45 -12.39 12.69
N GLY A 231 -1.27 -11.47 13.64
CA GLY A 231 -0.41 -11.67 14.81
C GLY A 231 1.06 -11.28 14.61
N TYR A 232 1.47 -10.95 13.38
CA TYR A 232 2.81 -10.40 13.13
C TYR A 232 2.83 -8.87 13.23
N GLN A 233 3.99 -8.34 13.59
CA GLN A 233 4.30 -6.92 13.55
C GLN A 233 5.22 -6.62 12.37
N PHE A 234 5.17 -5.41 11.84
CA PHE A 234 5.90 -5.02 10.64
C PHE A 234 6.83 -3.85 10.96
N GLY A 235 8.14 -4.09 10.90
CA GLY A 235 9.17 -3.08 11.10
C GLY A 235 9.62 -2.48 9.76
N TYR A 236 9.17 -1.28 9.43
CA TYR A 236 9.59 -0.56 8.21
C TYR A 236 10.90 0.17 8.44
N TYR A 237 11.88 -0.08 7.58
CA TYR A 237 13.09 0.72 7.55
C TYR A 237 12.77 2.16 7.17
N GLN A 238 13.44 3.11 7.82
CA GLN A 238 13.39 4.52 7.46
C GLN A 238 14.80 4.92 7.02
N GLU A 239 14.94 5.27 5.74
CA GLU A 239 16.14 5.96 5.26
C GLU A 239 16.31 7.26 6.04
N LYS A 240 17.55 7.55 6.40
CA LYS A 240 17.90 8.76 7.18
C LYS A 240 17.65 10.02 6.37
#